data_AF-A0A8X7CCC8-F1
#
_entry.id   AF-A0A8X7CCC8-F1
#
_cell.length_a   1.000
_cell.length_b   1.000
_cell.length_c   1.000
_cell.angle_alpha   90.00
_cell.angle_beta   90.00
_cell.angle_gamma   90.00
#
_symmetry.space_group_name_H-M   'P 1'
#
loop_
_entity.id
_entity.type
_entity.pdbx_description
1 polymer ?
#
loop_
_entity_poly.entity_id
_entity_poly.type
_entity_poly.pdbx_seq_one_letter_code
_entity_poly.pdbx_strand_id
1 'polypeptide(L)'
;MSELYTKEFLFRLVIPLWVISFTTLSSIIFGLHSYRDGHEMARELAIFYAAVHRPAWALSLGWIVYACSTGQGGVINSLFTFKAFIPLERLCYLAYMLHVPLMYYQGGVQRERMFMGHYNQIMCFFSYTFMSFVLAFVCYLLFQVPFAAVEGLIFNKNHGNIWGANPMTVSQATLKNNDEEQVSIDEESKFSAKSKVLVSRIEETERF
;
A
#
# COMPACT_ATOMS: atom_id res chain seq x y z
N MET A 1 -22.76 -17.42 20.98
CA MET A 1 -23.71 -16.28 21.00
C MET A 1 -22.98 -14.93 20.94
N SER A 2 -21.81 -14.79 21.59
CA SER A 2 -20.95 -13.61 21.49
C SER A 2 -20.39 -13.34 20.08
N GLU A 3 -19.87 -14.36 19.37
CA GLU A 3 -19.28 -14.17 18.04
C GLU A 3 -20.25 -13.68 16.96
N LEU A 4 -21.52 -14.11 17.01
CA LEU A 4 -22.57 -13.65 16.09
C LEU A 4 -22.92 -12.18 16.33
N TYR A 5 -22.99 -11.74 17.59
CA TYR A 5 -23.25 -10.34 17.94
C TYR A 5 -22.11 -9.43 17.49
N THR A 6 -20.86 -9.88 17.61
CA THR A 6 -19.69 -9.13 17.15
C THR A 6 -19.72 -8.91 15.64
N LYS A 7 -20.11 -9.93 14.84
CA LYS A 7 -20.18 -9.81 13.37
C LYS A 7 -21.27 -8.84 12.92
N GLU A 8 -22.46 -8.91 13.51
CA GLU A 8 -23.58 -8.01 13.24
C GLU A 8 -23.28 -6.56 13.65
N PHE A 9 -22.62 -6.38 14.79
CA PHE A 9 -22.18 -5.06 15.26
C PHE A 9 -21.09 -4.46 14.37
N LEU A 10 -20.10 -5.26 13.96
CA LEU A 10 -19.05 -4.84 13.05
C LEU A 10 -19.61 -4.41 11.68
N PHE A 11 -20.56 -5.17 11.13
CA PHE A 11 -21.20 -4.82 9.86
C PHE A 11 -21.94 -3.47 9.92
N ARG A 12 -22.64 -3.21 11.03
CA ARG A 12 -23.32 -1.92 11.26
C ARG A 12 -22.37 -0.75 11.44
N LEU A 13 -21.15 -0.97 11.93
CA LEU A 13 -20.12 0.07 12.07
C LEU A 13 -19.37 0.34 10.76
N VAL A 14 -19.26 -0.63 9.86
CA VAL A 14 -18.49 -0.47 8.62
C VAL A 14 -19.10 0.60 7.70
N ILE A 15 -20.42 0.59 7.52
CA ILE A 15 -21.15 1.53 6.65
C ILE A 15 -20.94 3.01 7.06
N PRO A 16 -21.13 3.41 8.33
CA PRO A 16 -20.88 4.80 8.73
C PRO A 16 -19.40 5.16 8.60
N LEU A 17 -18.46 4.25 8.84
CA LEU A 17 -17.03 4.54 8.69
C LEU A 17 -16.63 4.75 7.21
N TRP A 18 -17.30 4.10 6.27
CA TRP A 18 -17.17 4.42 4.83
C TRP A 18 -17.64 5.83 4.51
N VAL A 19 -18.84 6.21 4.97
CA VAL A 19 -19.40 7.55 4.74
C VAL A 19 -18.52 8.62 5.36
N ILE A 20 -18.04 8.39 6.59
CA ILE A 20 -17.11 9.29 7.28
C ILE A 20 -15.83 9.47 6.46
N SER A 21 -15.23 8.37 5.98
CA SER A 21 -13.99 8.44 5.20
C SER A 21 -14.15 9.24 3.90
N PHE A 22 -15.22 9.00 3.14
CA PHE A 22 -15.49 9.77 1.92
C PHE A 22 -15.81 11.24 2.21
N THR A 23 -16.54 11.51 3.29
CA THR A 23 -16.88 12.87 3.71
C THR A 23 -15.62 13.63 4.13
N THR A 24 -14.73 12.99 4.90
CA THR A 24 -13.45 13.59 5.30
C THR A 24 -12.57 13.88 4.10
N LEU A 25 -12.45 12.95 3.14
CA LEU A 25 -11.69 13.17 1.90
C LEU A 25 -12.25 14.34 1.08
N SER A 26 -13.57 14.39 0.90
CA SER A 26 -14.25 15.46 0.19
C SER A 26 -14.06 16.82 0.89
N SER A 27 -14.25 16.85 2.21
CA SER A 27 -14.07 18.04 3.05
C SER A 27 -12.65 18.60 2.96
N ILE A 28 -11.63 17.74 2.93
CA ILE A 28 -10.23 18.18 2.77
C ILE A 28 -10.03 18.86 1.40
N ILE A 29 -10.58 18.31 0.32
CA ILE A 29 -10.45 18.87 -1.04
C ILE A 29 -11.17 20.23 -1.14
N PHE A 30 -12.40 20.32 -0.63
CA PHE A 30 -13.20 21.55 -0.71
C PHE A 30 -12.81 22.59 0.35
N GLY A 31 -12.17 22.19 1.45
CA GLY A 31 -11.75 23.10 2.53
C GLY A 31 -10.78 24.20 2.08
N LEU A 32 -10.03 23.96 1.00
CA LEU A 32 -9.12 24.95 0.41
C LEU A 32 -9.82 25.93 -0.54
N HIS A 33 -11.08 25.67 -0.93
CA HIS A 33 -11.84 26.55 -1.81
C HIS A 33 -12.09 27.91 -1.14
N SER A 34 -12.41 27.94 0.15
CA SER A 34 -12.67 29.18 0.88
C SER A 34 -11.44 30.08 1.06
N TYR A 35 -10.21 29.54 0.92
CA TYR A 35 -8.98 30.35 0.98
C TYR A 35 -8.72 31.10 -0.34
N ARG A 36 -9.30 30.63 -1.45
CA ARG A 36 -9.11 31.20 -2.79
C ARG A 36 -9.83 32.54 -2.96
N ASP A 37 -10.94 32.76 -2.25
CA ASP A 37 -11.83 33.92 -2.42
C ASP A 37 -11.35 35.19 -1.68
N GLY A 38 -10.14 35.20 -1.11
CA GLY A 38 -9.51 36.40 -0.55
C GLY A 38 -10.01 36.80 0.84
N HIS A 39 -10.83 35.98 1.51
CA HIS A 39 -11.14 36.18 2.92
C HIS A 39 -9.96 35.76 3.79
N GLU A 40 -9.46 36.68 4.62
CA GLU A 40 -8.44 36.40 5.62
C GLU A 40 -8.96 35.34 6.60
N MET A 41 -8.55 34.10 6.41
CA MET A 41 -8.79 33.05 7.40
C MET A 41 -8.09 33.42 8.69
N ALA A 42 -8.79 33.30 9.81
CA ALA A 42 -8.17 33.40 11.12
C ALA A 42 -6.95 32.47 11.16
N ARG A 43 -5.79 33.03 11.51
CA ARG A 43 -4.50 32.33 11.48
C ARG A 43 -4.53 30.98 12.21
N GLU A 44 -5.34 30.90 13.26
CA GLU A 44 -5.59 29.70 14.05
C GLU A 44 -6.20 28.56 13.21
N LEU A 45 -7.24 28.85 12.40
CA LEU A 45 -7.88 27.87 11.53
C LEU A 45 -6.94 27.41 10.41
N ALA A 46 -6.13 28.31 9.85
CA ALA A 46 -5.17 27.96 8.81
C ALA A 46 -4.08 27.02 9.31
N ILE A 47 -3.53 27.27 10.52
CA ILE A 47 -2.53 26.40 11.14
C ILE A 47 -3.14 25.04 11.48
N PHE A 48 -4.36 25.05 12.04
CA PHE A 48 -5.07 23.81 12.38
C PHE A 48 -5.32 22.95 11.14
N TYR A 49 -5.82 23.55 10.05
CA TYR A 49 -6.01 22.86 8.79
C TYR A 49 -4.69 22.31 8.23
N ALA A 50 -3.61 23.12 8.23
CA ALA A 50 -2.30 22.70 7.76
C ALA A 50 -1.74 21.49 8.54
N ALA A 51 -2.01 21.39 9.84
CA ALA A 51 -1.59 20.25 10.66
C ALA A 51 -2.49 19.02 10.49
N VAL A 52 -3.80 19.20 10.37
CA VAL A 52 -4.79 18.11 10.43
C VAL A 52 -5.10 17.49 9.06
N HIS A 53 -4.99 18.23 7.95
CA HIS A 53 -5.41 17.71 6.65
C HIS A 53 -4.61 16.46 6.22
N ARG A 54 -3.28 16.42 6.43
CA ARG A 54 -2.43 15.28 6.07
C ARG A 54 -2.74 14.01 6.89
N PRO A 55 -2.75 14.05 8.23
CA PRO A 55 -3.07 12.87 9.02
C PRO A 55 -4.53 12.45 8.83
N ALA A 56 -5.47 13.38 8.69
CA ALA A 56 -6.87 13.05 8.40
C ALA A 56 -7.00 12.33 7.06
N TRP A 57 -6.32 12.81 6.01
CA TRP A 57 -6.26 12.13 4.72
C TRP A 57 -5.68 10.71 4.84
N ALA A 58 -4.56 10.56 5.54
CA ALA A 58 -3.91 9.28 5.75
C ALA A 58 -4.78 8.29 6.54
N LEU A 59 -5.50 8.77 7.57
CA LEU A 59 -6.43 7.96 8.35
C LEU A 59 -7.62 7.49 7.52
N SER A 60 -8.21 8.37 6.69
CA SER A 60 -9.29 8.00 5.79
C SER A 60 -8.84 6.95 4.76
N LEU A 61 -7.65 7.12 4.16
CA LEU A 61 -7.08 6.11 3.27
C LEU A 61 -6.76 4.80 4.00
N GLY A 62 -6.20 4.88 5.21
CA GLY A 62 -5.90 3.72 6.04
C GLY A 62 -7.14 2.89 6.37
N TRP A 63 -8.25 3.56 6.69
CA TRP A 63 -9.54 2.88 6.88
C TRP A 63 -10.01 2.16 5.62
N ILE A 64 -9.90 2.81 4.45
CA ILE A 64 -10.28 2.19 3.17
C ILE A 64 -9.46 0.92 2.92
N VAL A 65 -8.14 0.97 3.13
CA VAL A 65 -7.26 -0.20 2.97
C VAL A 65 -7.60 -1.30 3.98
N TYR A 66 -7.86 -0.95 5.24
CA TYR A 66 -8.27 -1.90 6.26
C TYR A 66 -9.63 -2.56 5.98
N ALA A 67 -10.59 -1.79 5.47
CA ALA A 67 -11.88 -2.31 5.03
C ALA A 67 -11.73 -3.28 3.85
N CYS A 68 -10.75 -3.03 2.96
CA CYS A 68 -10.40 -3.94 1.88
C CYS A 68 -9.76 -5.24 2.40
N SER A 69 -8.83 -5.16 3.35
CA SER A 69 -8.16 -6.36 3.90
C SER A 69 -9.10 -7.26 4.70
N THR A 70 -10.15 -6.70 5.29
CA THR A 70 -11.16 -7.46 6.07
C THR A 70 -12.21 -8.13 5.17
N GLY A 71 -12.10 -8.00 3.83
CA GLY A 71 -13.02 -8.61 2.86
C GLY A 71 -14.41 -7.96 2.82
N GLN A 72 -14.64 -6.88 3.56
CA GLN A 72 -15.90 -6.14 3.60
C GLN A 72 -15.97 -4.99 2.58
N GLY A 73 -14.97 -4.87 1.70
CA GLY A 73 -14.89 -3.83 0.67
C GLY A 73 -15.67 -4.11 -0.62
N GLY A 74 -16.31 -5.27 -0.76
CA GLY A 74 -17.14 -5.60 -1.94
C GLY A 74 -16.42 -5.38 -3.27
N VAL A 75 -16.89 -4.42 -4.07
CA VAL A 75 -16.36 -4.07 -5.41
C VAL A 75 -14.89 -3.61 -5.37
N ILE A 76 -14.48 -2.87 -4.33
CA ILE A 76 -13.10 -2.35 -4.23
C ILE A 76 -12.10 -3.51 -4.04
N ASN A 77 -12.51 -4.57 -3.33
CA ASN A 77 -11.68 -5.76 -3.14
C ASN A 77 -11.39 -6.46 -4.48
N SER A 78 -12.36 -6.49 -5.41
CA SER A 78 -12.16 -7.07 -6.74
C SER A 78 -11.19 -6.25 -7.59
N LEU A 79 -11.19 -4.91 -7.44
CA LEU A 79 -10.21 -4.05 -8.11
C LEU A 79 -8.80 -4.32 -7.58
N PHE A 80 -8.60 -4.35 -6.26
CA PHE A 80 -7.27 -4.58 -5.67
C PHE A 80 -6.72 -5.99 -5.91
N THR A 81 -7.59 -6.99 -6.06
CA THR A 81 -7.19 -8.37 -6.38
C THR A 81 -6.78 -8.53 -7.85
N PHE A 82 -6.90 -7.47 -8.68
CA PHE A 82 -6.57 -7.57 -10.09
C PHE A 82 -5.05 -7.75 -10.30
N LYS A 83 -4.66 -8.84 -10.96
CA LYS A 83 -3.25 -9.24 -11.15
C LYS A 83 -2.41 -8.19 -11.91
N ALA A 84 -3.04 -7.22 -12.57
CA ALA A 84 -2.36 -6.10 -13.20
C ALA A 84 -1.84 -5.03 -12.22
N PHE A 85 -2.24 -5.05 -10.94
CA PHE A 85 -1.68 -4.14 -9.94
C PHE A 85 -0.22 -4.46 -9.56
N ILE A 86 0.21 -5.71 -9.75
CA ILE A 86 1.57 -6.15 -9.43
C ILE A 86 2.64 -5.37 -10.24
N PRO A 87 2.55 -5.25 -11.58
CA PRO A 87 3.48 -4.41 -12.33
C PRO A 87 3.23 -2.91 -12.09
N LEU A 88 1.98 -2.51 -11.84
CA LEU A 88 1.62 -1.11 -11.64
C LEU A 88 2.27 -0.53 -10.38
N GLU A 89 2.31 -1.27 -9.28
CA GLU A 89 2.94 -0.85 -8.02
C GLU A 89 4.42 -0.49 -8.23
N ARG A 90 5.14 -1.30 -8.99
CA ARG A 90 6.56 -1.07 -9.31
C ARG A 90 6.78 0.18 -10.14
N LEU A 91 5.90 0.41 -11.10
CA LEU A 91 5.96 1.59 -11.94
C LEU A 91 5.63 2.85 -11.14
N CYS A 92 4.59 2.79 -10.29
CA CYS A 92 4.21 3.89 -9.40
C CYS A 92 5.32 4.23 -8.40
N TYR A 93 6.03 3.23 -7.87
CA TYR A 93 7.17 3.44 -7.00
C TYR A 93 8.30 4.22 -7.69
N LEU A 94 8.69 3.81 -8.89
CA LEU A 94 9.70 4.53 -9.69
C LEU A 94 9.22 5.92 -10.10
N ALA A 95 7.96 6.06 -10.49
CA ALA A 95 7.36 7.34 -10.85
C ALA A 95 7.34 8.31 -9.66
N TYR A 96 7.06 7.83 -8.46
CA TYR A 96 7.12 8.64 -7.24
C TYR A 96 8.54 9.14 -6.97
N MET A 97 9.53 8.26 -7.09
CA MET A 97 10.93 8.62 -6.84
C MET A 97 11.47 9.64 -7.86
N LEU A 98 11.04 9.54 -9.13
CA LEU A 98 11.43 10.47 -10.20
C LEU A 98 10.63 11.77 -10.22
N HIS A 99 9.44 11.78 -9.63
CA HIS A 99 8.59 12.96 -9.62
C HIS A 99 9.25 14.14 -8.89
N VAL A 100 9.85 13.89 -7.72
CA VAL A 100 10.52 14.92 -6.90
C VAL A 100 11.65 15.63 -7.65
N PRO A 101 12.67 14.94 -8.21
CA PRO A 101 13.74 15.61 -8.97
C PRO A 101 13.21 16.29 -10.24
N LEU A 102 12.18 15.74 -10.89
CA LEU A 102 11.54 16.39 -12.04
C LEU A 102 10.93 17.74 -11.65
N MET A 103 10.23 17.81 -10.53
CA MET A 103 9.66 19.07 -10.01
C MET A 103 10.76 20.09 -9.68
N TYR A 104 11.84 19.67 -9.02
CA TYR A 104 12.98 20.56 -8.72
C TYR A 104 13.65 21.08 -9.99
N TYR A 105 13.86 20.23 -10.99
CA TYR A 105 14.44 20.63 -12.26
C TYR A 105 13.58 21.68 -12.97
N GLN A 106 12.27 21.43 -13.06
CA GLN A 106 11.33 22.36 -13.69
C GLN A 106 11.23 23.69 -12.93
N GLY A 107 11.28 23.64 -11.58
CA GLY A 107 11.36 24.83 -10.75
C GLY A 107 12.63 25.66 -10.96
N GLY A 108 13.77 25.01 -11.25
CA GLY A 108 15.02 25.70 -11.57
C GLY A 108 15.07 26.30 -12.98
N VAL A 109 14.32 25.73 -13.93
CA VAL A 109 14.21 26.22 -15.31
C VAL A 109 13.17 27.34 -15.42
N GLN A 110 12.11 27.33 -14.60
CA GLN A 110 11.11 28.39 -14.59
C GLN A 110 11.70 29.72 -14.11
N ARG A 111 11.94 30.64 -15.05
CA ARG A 111 12.42 32.00 -14.79
C ARG A 111 11.33 33.08 -14.91
N GLU A 112 10.15 32.70 -15.37
CA GLU A 112 9.03 33.62 -15.63
C GLU A 112 7.81 33.29 -14.77
N ARG A 113 7.01 34.32 -14.46
CA ARG A 113 5.80 34.19 -13.64
C ARG A 113 4.69 33.54 -14.47
N MET A 114 4.32 32.31 -14.12
CA MET A 114 3.20 31.60 -14.73
C MET A 114 1.87 32.22 -14.33
N PHE A 115 0.97 32.39 -15.29
CA PHE A 115 -0.40 32.85 -15.04
C PHE A 115 -1.19 31.78 -14.25
N MET A 116 -1.73 32.16 -13.09
CA MET A 116 -2.47 31.28 -12.18
C MET A 116 -3.93 31.02 -12.63
N GLY A 117 -4.11 30.63 -13.89
CA GLY A 117 -5.40 30.15 -14.39
C GLY A 117 -5.64 28.69 -14.03
N HIS A 118 -6.86 28.32 -13.62
CA HIS A 118 -7.22 26.92 -13.31
C HIS A 118 -6.87 25.95 -14.45
N TYR A 119 -7.14 26.37 -15.69
CA TYR A 119 -6.79 25.59 -16.88
C TYR A 119 -5.28 25.32 -16.99
N ASN A 120 -4.46 26.35 -16.77
CA ASN A 120 -3.01 26.23 -16.82
C ASN A 120 -2.46 25.33 -15.70
N GLN A 121 -3.02 25.41 -14.49
CA GLN A 121 -2.64 24.54 -13.37
C GLN A 121 -2.94 23.07 -13.65
N ILE A 122 -4.13 22.78 -14.18
CA ILE A 122 -4.54 21.40 -14.51
C ILE A 122 -3.65 20.84 -15.62
N MET A 123 -3.41 21.61 -16.68
CA MET A 123 -2.54 21.19 -17.78
C MET A 123 -1.09 20.95 -17.32
N CYS A 124 -0.54 21.83 -16.47
CA CYS A 124 0.79 21.62 -15.89
C CYS A 124 0.84 20.34 -15.04
N PHE A 125 -0.18 20.09 -14.22
CA PHE A 125 -0.24 18.89 -13.38
C PHE A 125 -0.23 17.60 -14.21
N PHE A 126 -1.06 17.54 -15.26
CA PHE A 126 -1.08 16.38 -16.16
C PHE A 126 0.25 16.21 -16.90
N SER A 127 0.86 17.31 -17.35
CA SER A 127 2.16 17.28 -18.03
C SER A 127 3.26 16.70 -17.15
N TYR A 128 3.41 17.18 -15.91
CA TYR A 128 4.42 16.66 -14.98
C TYR A 128 4.17 15.21 -14.58
N THR A 129 2.91 14.84 -14.36
CA THR A 129 2.54 13.46 -14.02
C THR A 129 2.88 12.53 -15.18
N PHE A 130 2.46 12.87 -16.40
CA PHE A 130 2.72 12.07 -17.59
C PHE A 130 4.22 11.91 -17.86
N MET A 131 4.98 13.01 -17.79
CA MET A 131 6.43 12.98 -17.99
C MET A 131 7.14 12.09 -16.96
N SER A 132 6.68 12.12 -15.70
CA SER A 132 7.23 11.24 -14.64
C SER A 132 6.97 9.76 -14.92
N PHE A 133 5.76 9.40 -15.38
CA PHE A 133 5.43 8.02 -15.75
C PHE A 133 6.25 7.52 -16.95
N VAL A 134 6.44 8.36 -17.97
CA VAL A 134 7.28 8.01 -19.13
C VAL A 134 8.72 7.76 -18.70
N LEU A 135 9.29 8.65 -17.88
CA LEU A 135 10.66 8.49 -17.39
C LEU A 135 10.80 7.25 -16.50
N ALA A 136 9.82 7.00 -15.61
CA ALA A 136 9.79 5.81 -14.78
C ALA A 136 9.73 4.52 -15.58
N PHE A 137 8.97 4.50 -16.68
CA PHE A 137 8.91 3.36 -17.58
C PHE A 137 10.25 3.09 -18.25
N VAL A 138 10.95 4.14 -18.71
CA VAL A 138 12.29 4.01 -19.29
C VAL A 138 13.29 3.49 -18.25
N CYS A 139 13.30 4.05 -17.04
CA CYS A 139 14.16 3.59 -15.95
C CYS A 139 13.84 2.14 -15.53
N TYR A 140 12.57 1.76 -15.53
CA TYR A 140 12.14 0.38 -15.27
C TYR A 140 12.75 -0.60 -16.27
N LEU A 141 12.67 -0.29 -17.56
CA LEU A 141 13.23 -1.14 -18.62
C LEU A 141 14.77 -1.20 -18.56
N LEU A 142 15.42 -0.08 -18.26
CA LEU A 142 16.88 -0.01 -18.24
C LEU A 142 17.54 -0.61 -17.00
N PHE A 143 16.87 -0.60 -15.84
CA PHE A 143 17.46 -1.07 -14.59
C PHE A 143 16.78 -2.32 -14.06
N GLN A 144 15.45 -2.35 -14.01
CA GLN A 144 14.74 -3.44 -13.37
C GLN A 144 14.81 -4.76 -14.16
N VAL A 145 14.71 -4.68 -15.50
CA VAL A 145 14.80 -5.86 -16.39
C VAL A 145 16.21 -6.50 -16.37
N PRO A 146 17.31 -5.77 -16.59
CA PRO A 146 18.63 -6.40 -16.56
C PRO A 146 19.01 -6.88 -15.16
N PHE A 147 18.60 -6.17 -14.10
CA PHE A 147 18.87 -6.62 -12.73
C PHE A 147 18.18 -7.96 -12.44
N ALA A 148 16.93 -8.13 -12.87
CA ALA A 148 16.21 -9.39 -12.75
C ALA A 148 16.88 -10.53 -13.55
N ALA A 149 17.43 -10.24 -14.73
CA ALA A 149 18.16 -11.22 -15.52
C ALA A 149 19.48 -11.66 -14.85
N VAL A 150 20.21 -10.72 -14.25
CA VAL A 150 21.44 -11.01 -13.51
C VAL A 150 21.17 -11.82 -12.24
N GLU A 151 20.12 -11.50 -11.50
CA GLU A 151 19.71 -12.25 -10.31
C GLU A 151 19.43 -13.72 -10.64
N GLY A 152 18.74 -13.99 -11.77
CA GLY A 152 18.49 -15.35 -12.25
C GLY A 152 19.75 -16.11 -12.70
N LEU A 153 20.81 -15.41 -13.10
CA LEU A 153 22.09 -16.03 -13.45
C LEU A 153 22.95 -16.34 -12.21
N ILE A 154 22.91 -15.48 -11.20
CA ILE A 154 23.67 -15.64 -9.95
C ILE A 154 23.04 -16.72 -9.06
N PHE A 155 21.72 -16.69 -8.90
CA PHE A 155 20.98 -17.74 -8.21
C PHE A 155 20.61 -18.81 -9.22
N ASN A 156 21.57 -19.68 -9.55
CA ASN A 156 21.37 -20.87 -10.38
C ASN A 156 20.37 -21.85 -9.72
N LYS A 157 19.08 -21.51 -9.80
CA LYS A 157 17.98 -22.44 -9.55
C LYS A 157 17.63 -23.01 -10.91
N ASN A 158 18.02 -24.27 -11.13
CA ASN A 158 17.66 -25.05 -12.31
C ASN A 158 16.13 -25.08 -12.47
N HIS A 159 15.59 -24.08 -13.16
CA HIS A 159 14.16 -23.87 -13.30
C HIS A 159 13.88 -23.63 -14.78
N GLY A 160 13.31 -24.65 -15.42
CA GLY A 160 12.44 -24.40 -16.56
C GLY A 160 11.46 -23.26 -16.23
N ASN A 161 11.22 -22.42 -17.23
CA ASN A 161 10.06 -21.55 -17.33
C ASN A 161 9.87 -20.40 -16.29
N ILE A 162 10.94 -19.85 -15.69
CA ILE A 162 10.88 -18.57 -14.92
C ILE A 162 10.75 -17.32 -15.82
N TRP A 163 10.91 -17.43 -17.14
CA TRP A 163 10.88 -16.27 -18.06
C TRP A 163 9.53 -15.52 -18.14
N GLY A 164 8.52 -15.91 -17.37
CA GLY A 164 7.25 -15.17 -17.20
C GLY A 164 6.93 -14.75 -15.76
N ALA A 165 7.78 -15.03 -14.77
CA ALA A 165 7.48 -14.73 -13.37
C ALA A 165 8.20 -13.45 -12.91
N ASN A 166 7.43 -12.40 -12.64
CA ASN A 166 7.93 -11.17 -12.02
C ASN A 166 8.66 -11.49 -10.70
N PRO A 167 9.77 -10.79 -10.36
CA PRO A 167 10.54 -11.07 -9.13
C PRO A 167 9.73 -10.88 -7.83
N MET A 168 8.55 -10.24 -7.88
CA MET A 168 7.63 -10.10 -6.76
C MET A 168 6.86 -11.39 -6.49
N THR A 169 6.54 -12.15 -7.54
CA THR A 169 5.94 -13.48 -7.42
C THR A 169 6.96 -14.47 -6.87
N VAL A 170 8.24 -14.30 -7.21
CA VAL A 170 9.32 -15.09 -6.62
C VAL A 170 9.46 -14.76 -5.13
N SER A 171 9.49 -13.48 -4.75
CA SER A 171 9.55 -13.08 -3.33
C SER A 171 8.31 -13.53 -2.53
N GLN A 172 7.10 -13.39 -3.06
CA GLN A 172 5.86 -13.87 -2.44
C GLN A 172 5.79 -15.41 -2.36
N ALA A 173 6.27 -16.12 -3.39
CA ALA A 173 6.35 -17.59 -3.36
C ALA A 173 7.43 -18.08 -2.39
N THR A 174 8.53 -17.35 -2.23
CA THR A 174 9.58 -17.64 -1.25
C THR A 174 9.10 -17.34 0.17
N LEU A 175 8.36 -16.25 0.39
CA LEU A 175 7.73 -15.95 1.68
C LEU A 175 6.69 -17.02 2.04
N LYS A 176 5.80 -17.38 1.10
CA LYS A 176 4.80 -18.45 1.30
C LYS A 176 5.43 -19.83 1.56
N ASN A 177 6.53 -20.18 0.88
CA ASN A 177 7.25 -21.43 1.16
C ASN A 177 7.95 -21.39 2.53
N ASN A 178 8.57 -20.26 2.89
CA ASN A 178 9.19 -20.11 4.21
C ASN A 178 8.14 -20.15 5.33
N ASP A 179 6.95 -19.58 5.12
CA ASP A 179 5.84 -19.62 6.08
C ASP A 179 5.29 -21.06 6.23
N GLU A 180 5.15 -21.83 5.14
CA GLU A 180 4.72 -23.24 5.18
C GLU A 180 5.78 -24.14 5.86
N GLU A 181 7.06 -23.91 5.61
CA GLU A 181 8.16 -24.64 6.24
C GLU A 181 8.27 -24.31 7.75
N GLN A 182 8.13 -23.03 8.13
CA GLN A 182 8.11 -22.61 9.55
C GLN A 182 6.93 -23.22 10.33
N VAL A 183 5.72 -23.26 9.75
CA VAL A 183 4.54 -23.85 10.40
C VAL A 183 4.71 -25.35 10.64
N SER A 184 5.34 -26.07 9.70
CA SER A 184 5.60 -27.51 9.86
C SER A 184 6.61 -27.82 10.97
N ILE A 185 7.67 -27.01 11.10
CA ILE A 185 8.68 -27.12 12.16
C ILE A 185 8.08 -26.78 13.53
N ASP A 186 7.20 -25.77 13.58
CA ASP A 186 6.50 -25.38 14.79
C ASP A 186 5.47 -26.44 15.25
N GLU A 187 4.82 -27.15 14.33
CA GLU A 187 3.96 -28.30 14.68
C GLU A 187 4.77 -29.49 15.21
N GLU A 188 5.90 -29.82 14.58
CA GLU A 188 6.75 -30.93 15.01
C GLU A 188 7.36 -30.66 16.40
N SER A 189 7.76 -29.42 16.67
CA SER A 189 8.27 -29.00 17.99
C SER A 189 7.19 -29.07 19.08
N LYS A 190 5.95 -28.68 18.78
CA LYS A 190 4.81 -28.81 19.70
C LYS A 190 4.45 -30.28 19.96
N PHE A 191 4.49 -31.12 18.93
CA PHE A 191 4.21 -32.56 19.08
C PHE A 191 5.27 -33.25 19.95
N SER A 192 6.55 -32.94 19.72
CA SER A 192 7.69 -33.43 20.52
C SER A 192 7.60 -33.00 22.00
N ALA A 193 7.27 -31.73 22.26
CA ALA A 193 7.07 -31.23 23.62
C ALA A 193 5.89 -31.93 24.33
N LYS A 194 4.77 -32.13 23.62
CA LYS A 194 3.58 -32.80 24.17
C LYS A 194 3.84 -34.29 24.48
N SER A 195 4.64 -34.96 23.64
CA SER A 195 5.09 -36.33 23.87
C SER A 195 5.95 -36.45 25.13
N LYS A 196 6.95 -35.58 25.31
CA LYS A 196 7.80 -35.58 26.52
C LYS A 196 6.99 -35.35 27.81
N VAL A 197 6.02 -34.44 27.77
CA VAL A 197 5.13 -34.17 28.92
C VAL A 197 4.24 -35.37 29.26
N LEU A 198 3.76 -36.10 28.25
CA LEU A 198 2.99 -37.34 28.47
C LEU A 198 3.85 -38.44 29.08
N VAL A 199 5.08 -38.63 28.57
CA VAL A 199 6.03 -39.60 29.12
C VAL A 199 6.37 -39.28 30.57
N SER A 200 6.67 -38.02 30.89
CA SER A 200 6.94 -37.62 32.29
C SER A 200 5.74 -37.81 33.22
N ARG A 201 4.51 -37.72 32.69
CA ARG A 201 3.29 -37.90 33.49
C ARG A 201 2.95 -39.37 33.73
N ILE A 202 3.32 -40.25 32.81
CA ILE A 202 3.23 -41.70 32.99
C ILE A 202 4.24 -42.16 34.04
N GLU A 203 5.49 -41.68 33.98
CA GLU A 203 6.54 -41.99 34.99
C GLU A 203 6.22 -41.46 36.40
N GLU A 204 5.38 -40.44 36.53
CA GLU A 204 4.88 -39.93 37.83
C GLU A 204 3.72 -40.77 38.37
N THR A 205 2.96 -41.43 37.49
CA THR A 205 1.81 -42.28 37.88
C THR A 205 2.26 -43.69 38.28
N GLU A 206 3.36 -44.21 37.74
CA GLU A 206 3.94 -45.51 38.12
C GLU A 206 4.79 -45.46 39.42
N ARG A 207 4.96 -44.27 40.02
CA ARG A 207 5.66 -44.06 41.29
C ARG A 207 4.74 -43.99 42.53
N PHE A 208 3.46 -44.29 42.37
CA PHE A 208 2.47 -44.50 43.43
C PHE A 208 1.94 -45.93 43.38
#